data_AF-A0A838RRW1-F1
#
_entry.id   AF-A0A838RRW1-F1
#
_cell.length_a   1.000
_cell.length_b   1.000
_cell.length_c   1.000
_cell.angle_alpha   90.00
_cell.angle_beta   90.00
_cell.angle_gamma   90.00
#
_symmetry.space_group_name_H-M   'P 1'
#
loop_
_entity.id
_entity.type
_entity.pdbx_description
1 polymer ?
#
loop_
_entity_poly.entity_id
_entity_poly.type
_entity_poly.pdbx_seq_one_letter_code
_entity_poly.pdbx_strand_id
1 'polypeptide(L)' 'MSLKTFLMKKMLKSKMKDVPEAEQEKIFGAIEKNPDLFQKIATETQEAMKGGKDQMAAAMEVMQKYQKELQEAMK' A
#
# COMPACT_ATOMS: atom_id res chain seq x y z
N MET A 1 12.03 -11.29 -9.72
CA MET A 1 11.10 -10.14 -9.91
C MET A 1 10.55 -10.17 -11.32
N SER A 2 9.23 -10.08 -11.52
CA SER A 2 8.64 -10.09 -12.87
C SER A 2 8.52 -8.67 -13.43
N LEU A 3 8.37 -8.53 -14.75
CA LEU A 3 8.10 -7.24 -15.43
C LEU A 3 6.91 -6.49 -14.82
N LYS A 4 5.93 -7.22 -14.27
CA LYS A 4 4.77 -6.66 -13.56
C LYS A 4 5.19 -5.92 -12.29
N THR A 5 6.10 -6.50 -11.51
CA THR A 5 6.65 -5.90 -10.29
C THR A 5 7.41 -4.61 -10.59
N PHE A 6 8.17 -4.57 -11.69
CA PHE A 6 8.93 -3.39 -12.10
C PHE A 6 8.02 -2.22 -12.55
N LEU A 7 7.00 -2.49 -13.36
CA LEU A 7 6.02 -1.49 -13.79
C LEU A 7 5.23 -0.92 -12.60
N MET A 8 4.83 -1.79 -11.68
CA MET A 8 4.13 -1.39 -10.46
C MET A 8 5.04 -0.54 -9.56
N LYS A 9 6.34 -0.91 -9.43
CA LYS A 9 7.36 -0.11 -8.73
C LYS A 9 7.51 1.28 -9.32
N LYS A 10 7.57 1.40 -10.64
CA LYS A 10 7.72 2.68 -11.35
C LYS A 10 6.46 3.56 -11.24
N MET A 11 5.27 2.97 -11.32
CA MET A 11 4.00 3.70 -11.15
C MET A 11 3.84 4.22 -9.72
N LEU A 12 4.12 3.39 -8.72
CA LEU A 12 4.09 3.76 -7.32
C LEU A 12 5.12 4.84 -7.00
N LYS A 13 6.37 4.74 -7.51
CA LYS A 13 7.37 5.82 -7.47
C LYS A 13 6.86 7.15 -8.01
N SER A 14 6.13 7.11 -9.12
CA SER A 14 5.54 8.31 -9.73
C SER A 14 4.40 8.92 -8.92
N LYS A 15 3.68 8.11 -8.12
CA LYS A 15 2.58 8.55 -7.24
C LYS A 15 3.08 8.95 -5.85
N MET A 16 4.23 8.42 -5.44
CA MET A 16 4.91 8.64 -4.17
C MET A 16 6.16 9.50 -4.32
N LYS A 17 6.15 10.48 -5.25
CA LYS A 17 7.31 11.36 -5.51
C LYS A 17 7.76 12.13 -4.26
N ASP A 18 6.83 12.40 -3.36
CA ASP A 18 7.09 13.08 -2.09
C ASP A 18 7.50 12.12 -0.96
N VAL A 19 7.55 10.82 -1.23
CA VAL A 19 7.98 9.77 -0.28
C VAL A 19 9.42 9.36 -0.61
N PRO A 20 10.36 9.41 0.35
CA PRO A 20 11.75 9.01 0.16
C PRO A 20 11.89 7.59 -0.41
N GLU A 21 12.90 7.35 -1.25
CA GLU A 21 13.11 6.02 -1.86
C GLU A 21 13.29 4.91 -0.81
N ALA A 22 13.96 5.21 0.31
CA ALA A 22 14.11 4.27 1.42
C ALA A 22 12.77 3.83 2.04
N GLU A 23 11.76 4.72 2.06
CA GLU A 23 10.42 4.38 2.54
C GLU A 23 9.63 3.61 1.50
N GLN A 24 9.78 3.94 0.22
CA GLN A 24 9.18 3.17 -0.87
C GLN A 24 9.67 1.72 -0.86
N GLU A 25 10.97 1.49 -0.66
CA GLU A 25 11.53 0.13 -0.59
C GLU A 25 11.04 -0.65 0.63
N LYS A 26 10.83 0.02 1.77
CA LYS A 26 10.17 -0.60 2.93
C LYS A 26 8.73 -1.02 2.61
N ILE A 27 7.98 -0.18 1.90
CA ILE A 27 6.62 -0.51 1.45
C ILE A 27 6.65 -1.71 0.50
N PHE A 28 7.58 -1.74 -0.47
CA PHE A 28 7.74 -2.91 -1.35
C PHE A 28 8.08 -4.19 -0.59
N GLY A 29 9.02 -4.12 0.35
CA GLY A 29 9.38 -5.28 1.18
C GLY A 29 8.21 -5.79 2.02
N ALA A 30 7.39 -4.88 2.56
CA ALA A 30 6.16 -5.25 3.27
C ALA A 30 5.13 -5.92 2.35
N ILE A 31 4.95 -5.40 1.12
CA ILE A 31 4.09 -6.01 0.10
C ILE A 31 4.59 -7.42 -0.26
N GLU A 32 5.90 -7.61 -0.43
CA GLU A 32 6.48 -8.92 -0.74
C GLU A 32 6.33 -9.91 0.42
N LYS A 33 6.44 -9.45 1.67
CA LYS A 33 6.23 -10.29 2.86
C LYS A 33 4.78 -10.74 3.03
N ASN A 34 3.80 -9.88 2.74
CA ASN A 34 2.38 -10.19 2.93
C ASN A 34 1.50 -9.62 1.80
N PRO A 35 1.55 -10.20 0.59
CA PRO A 35 0.86 -9.65 -0.57
C PRO A 35 -0.68 -9.66 -0.39
N ASP A 36 -1.22 -10.63 0.34
CA ASP A 36 -2.66 -10.76 0.59
C ASP A 36 -3.19 -9.60 1.44
N LEU A 37 -2.43 -9.19 2.46
CA LEU A 37 -2.75 -8.03 3.29
C LEU A 37 -2.85 -6.75 2.44
N PHE A 38 -1.85 -6.52 1.59
CA PHE A 38 -1.84 -5.32 0.74
C PHE A 38 -2.92 -5.36 -0.34
N GLN A 39 -3.27 -6.55 -0.84
CA GLN A 39 -4.41 -6.70 -1.75
C GLN A 39 -5.72 -6.32 -1.06
N LYS A 40 -5.96 -6.80 0.18
CA LYS A 40 -7.12 -6.41 0.98
C LYS A 40 -7.16 -4.90 1.24
N ILE A 41 -6.02 -4.31 1.63
CA ILE A 41 -5.91 -2.87 1.86
C ILE A 41 -6.27 -2.08 0.60
N ALA A 42 -5.75 -2.50 -0.56
CA ALA A 42 -6.04 -1.83 -1.82
C ALA A 42 -7.52 -1.93 -2.21
N THR A 43 -8.13 -3.11 -2.06
CA THR A 43 -9.55 -3.33 -2.33
C THR A 43 -10.43 -2.48 -1.41
N GLU A 44 -10.20 -2.53 -0.10
CA GLU A 44 -10.99 -1.77 0.86
C GLU A 44 -10.80 -0.26 0.70
N THR A 45 -9.58 0.19 0.39
CA THR A 45 -9.32 1.61 0.12
C THR A 45 -10.11 2.08 -1.11
N GLN A 46 -10.15 1.27 -2.17
CA GLN A 46 -10.96 1.56 -3.36
C GLN A 46 -12.46 1.55 -3.06
N GLU A 47 -12.94 0.62 -2.24
CA GLU A 47 -14.35 0.58 -1.82
C GLU A 47 -14.74 1.81 -0.99
N ALA A 48 -13.89 2.20 -0.04
CA ALA A 48 -14.08 3.41 0.76
C ALA A 48 -14.08 4.67 -0.13
N MET A 49 -13.20 4.74 -1.13
CA MET A 49 -13.19 5.83 -2.12
C MET A 49 -14.45 5.84 -2.99
N LYS A 50 -14.94 4.68 -3.41
CA LYS A 50 -16.22 4.56 -4.14
C LYS A 50 -17.41 4.99 -3.28
N GLY A 51 -17.32 4.81 -1.96
CA GLY A 51 -18.27 5.32 -0.97
C GLY A 51 -18.23 6.84 -0.77
N GLY A 52 -17.39 7.57 -1.51
CA GLY A 52 -17.29 9.03 -1.45
C GLY A 52 -16.26 9.54 -0.43
N LYS A 53 -15.46 8.67 0.20
CA LYS A 53 -14.37 9.10 1.07
C LYS A 53 -13.17 9.57 0.25
N ASP A 54 -12.51 10.62 0.70
CA ASP A 54 -11.25 11.06 0.11
C ASP A 54 -10.18 9.98 0.22
N GLN A 55 -9.30 9.90 -0.79
CA GLN A 55 -8.24 8.89 -0.88
C GLN A 55 -7.39 8.80 0.41
N MET A 56 -7.09 9.94 1.02
CA MET A 56 -6.29 9.98 2.26
C MET A 56 -7.08 9.46 3.47
N ALA A 57 -8.37 9.77 3.57
CA ALA A 57 -9.24 9.28 4.64
C ALA A 57 -9.47 7.77 4.52
N ALA A 58 -9.76 7.30 3.30
CA ALA A 58 -9.91 5.87 2.99
C ALA A 58 -8.63 5.09 3.31
N ALA A 59 -7.46 5.60 2.88
CA ALA A 59 -6.19 4.96 3.16
C ALA A 59 -5.89 4.92 4.66
N MET A 60 -6.14 6.01 5.41
CA MET A 60 -5.93 6.01 6.87
C MET A 60 -6.84 5.04 7.59
N GLU A 61 -8.13 4.99 7.24
CA GLU A 61 -9.10 4.08 7.87
C GLU A 61 -8.71 2.61 7.66
N VAL A 62 -8.33 2.26 6.44
CA VAL A 62 -7.92 0.90 6.10
C VAL A 62 -6.58 0.57 6.75
N MET A 63 -5.60 1.48 6.73
CA MET A 63 -4.32 1.28 7.44
C MET A 63 -4.52 1.11 8.95
N GLN A 64 -5.45 1.84 9.57
CA GLN A 64 -5.80 1.66 10.99
C GLN A 64 -6.45 0.30 11.24
N LYS A 65 -7.40 -0.11 10.38
CA LYS A 65 -8.05 -1.41 10.45
C LYS A 65 -7.03 -2.56 10.39
N TYR A 66 -6.04 -2.43 9.51
CA TYR A 66 -4.98 -3.41 9.29
C TYR A 66 -3.69 -3.11 10.05
N GLN A 67 -3.69 -2.18 11.00
CA GLN A 67 -2.47 -1.70 11.67
C GLN A 67 -1.69 -2.84 12.35
N LYS A 68 -2.38 -3.76 13.02
CA LYS A 68 -1.75 -4.90 13.70
C LYS A 68 -1.06 -5.84 12.70
N GLU A 69 -1.74 -6.16 11.61
CA GLU A 69 -1.23 -7.04 10.57
C GLU A 69 -0.07 -6.39 9.80
N LEU A 70 -0.15 -5.08 9.56
CA LEU A 70 0.93 -4.28 8.98
C LEU A 70 2.15 -4.24 9.91
N GLN A 71 1.95 -4.08 11.22
CA GLN A 71 3.03 -4.13 12.21
C GLN A 71 3.69 -5.51 12.26
N GLU A 72 2.92 -6.59 12.18
CA GLU A 72 3.46 -7.95 12.10
C GLU A 72 4.22 -8.20 10.80
N ALA A 73 3.72 -7.71 9.66
CA ALA A 73 4.40 -7.80 8.38
C ALA A 73 5.68 -6.96 8.30
N MET A 74 5.78 -5.88 9.10
CA MET A 74 6.95 -5.01 9.16
C MET A 74 8.01 -5.43 10.19
N LYS A 75 7.68 -6.31 11.15
CA LYS A 75 8.68 -6.97 12.01
C LYS A 75 9.60 -7.89 11.20
#